data_AF-A0A1Z4JF71-F1
#
_entry.id   AF-A0A1Z4JF71-F1
#
_cell.length_a   1.000
_cell.length_b   1.000
_cell.length_c   1.000
_cell.angle_alpha   90.00
_cell.angle_beta   90.00
_cell.angle_gamma   90.00
#
_symmetry.space_group_name_H-M   'P 1'
#
loop_
_entity.id
_entity.type
_entity.pdbx_description
1 polymer ?
#
loop_
_entity_poly.entity_id
_entity_poly.type
_entity_poly.pdbx_seq_one_letter_code
_entity_poly.pdbx_strand_id
1 'polypeptide(L)'
;MDEIDQLLASLHPSPPPPASRPSPPAANFSTRSIEDLLSQIDVSETRTARSAAPPQQLVEEIKTENLQQQAEVARQVELDRQQKQQRREQLKQQRRAELAAQAEQWLKSLQPKSSEGRWFEEFACHYSSRLEAAIDYLEALQDITPSSD
;
A
#
# COMPACT_ATOMS: atom_id res chain seq x y z
N MET A 1 -11.38 -4.18 3.81
CA MET A 1 -10.28 -5.16 3.89
C MET A 1 -9.72 -5.31 2.51
N ASP A 2 -8.58 -4.69 2.28
CA ASP A 2 -7.93 -4.62 0.97
C ASP A 2 -7.30 -5.98 0.61
N GLU A 3 -7.11 -6.25 -0.69
CA GLU A 3 -6.52 -7.49 -1.22
C GLU A 3 -5.14 -7.83 -0.62
N ILE A 4 -4.46 -6.83 -0.07
CA ILE A 4 -3.17 -6.97 0.64
C ILE A 4 -3.34 -7.79 1.93
N ASP A 5 -4.45 -7.63 2.66
CA ASP A 5 -4.72 -8.39 3.88
C ASP A 5 -4.98 -9.88 3.58
N GLN A 6 -5.62 -10.18 2.45
CA GLN A 6 -5.85 -11.55 2.00
C GLN A 6 -4.55 -12.28 1.59
N LEU A 7 -3.60 -11.53 1.03
CA LEU A 7 -2.27 -12.07 0.71
C LEU A 7 -1.44 -12.33 1.97
N LEU A 8 -1.54 -11.48 3.00
CA LEU A 8 -0.85 -11.70 4.28
C LEU A 8 -1.38 -12.95 5.02
N ALA A 9 -2.70 -13.19 4.95
CA ALA A 9 -3.32 -14.37 5.57
C ALA A 9 -2.85 -15.70 4.92
N SER A 10 -2.48 -15.66 3.64
CA SER A 10 -2.07 -16.85 2.87
C SER A 10 -0.64 -17.33 3.16
N LEU A 11 0.19 -16.54 3.87
CA LEU A 11 1.61 -16.85 4.13
C LEU A 11 1.90 -17.51 5.48
N HIS A 12 0.88 -17.79 6.31
CA HIS A 12 1.06 -18.49 7.59
C HIS A 12 0.47 -19.92 7.59
N PRO A 13 1.08 -20.90 6.92
CA PRO A 13 0.80 -22.30 7.23
C PRO A 13 1.51 -22.69 8.54
N SER A 14 0.73 -22.90 9.60
CA SER A 14 1.20 -23.50 10.86
C SER A 14 1.75 -24.91 10.61
N PRO A 15 2.97 -25.26 11.07
CA PRO A 15 3.49 -26.61 10.91
C PRO A 15 2.79 -27.58 11.88
N PRO A 16 2.37 -28.79 11.45
CA PRO A 16 1.87 -29.82 12.35
C PRO A 16 3.02 -30.53 13.10
N PRO A 17 2.75 -31.11 14.29
CA PRO A 17 3.75 -31.73 15.16
C PRO A 17 4.29 -33.08 14.64
N PRO A 18 5.45 -33.55 15.13
CA PRO A 18 6.17 -34.69 14.55
C PRO A 18 5.54 -36.02 14.95
N ALA A 19 4.95 -36.71 13.98
CA ALA A 19 4.58 -38.12 14.11
C ALA A 19 5.67 -39.03 13.49
N SER A 20 6.15 -39.96 14.32
CA SER A 20 6.94 -41.18 14.09
C SER A 20 7.39 -41.54 12.67
N ARG A 21 8.72 -41.57 12.46
CA ARG A 21 9.40 -42.12 11.28
C ARG A 21 9.53 -43.66 11.36
N PRO A 22 9.19 -44.43 10.32
CA PRO A 22 9.82 -45.72 10.07
C PRO A 22 11.15 -45.52 9.30
N SER A 23 12.17 -46.27 9.67
CA SER A 23 13.52 -46.25 9.06
C SER A 23 13.50 -46.72 7.59
N PRO A 24 14.24 -46.07 6.67
CA PRO A 24 14.51 -46.64 5.35
C PRO A 24 15.75 -47.55 5.37
N PRO A 25 15.80 -48.60 4.51
CA PRO A 25 16.97 -49.45 4.36
C PRO A 25 18.10 -48.70 3.63
N ALA A 26 19.33 -49.00 4.02
CA ALA A 26 20.54 -48.50 3.38
C ALA A 26 20.54 -48.82 1.87
N ALA A 27 20.55 -47.78 1.04
CA ALA A 27 20.80 -47.89 -0.39
C ALA A 27 22.08 -47.11 -0.72
N ASN A 28 23.01 -47.84 -1.32
CA ASN A 28 24.37 -47.44 -1.64
C ASN A 28 24.41 -46.19 -2.53
N PHE A 29 25.01 -45.11 -2.04
CA PHE A 29 25.44 -44.01 -2.88
C PHE A 29 26.72 -44.41 -3.60
N SER A 30 26.59 -44.86 -4.85
CA SER A 30 27.72 -44.93 -5.76
C SER A 30 28.28 -43.53 -5.96
N THR A 31 29.47 -43.28 -5.42
CA THR A 31 30.24 -42.06 -5.61
C THR A 31 30.65 -41.94 -7.08
N ARG A 32 29.84 -41.28 -7.90
CA ARG A 32 30.37 -40.67 -9.13
C ARG A 32 31.36 -39.59 -8.70
N SER A 33 32.64 -39.82 -8.99
CA SER A 33 33.72 -38.91 -8.64
C SER A 33 33.51 -37.57 -9.33
N ILE A 34 33.72 -36.48 -8.61
CA ILE A 34 33.63 -35.10 -9.11
C ILE A 34 34.54 -34.90 -10.35
N GLU A 35 35.62 -35.68 -10.44
CA GLU A 35 36.57 -35.71 -11.57
C GLU A 35 35.91 -36.10 -12.91
N ASP A 36 34.90 -36.97 -12.88
CA ASP A 36 34.20 -37.46 -14.08
C ASP A 36 33.20 -36.42 -14.61
N LEU A 37 32.67 -35.58 -13.72
CA LEU A 37 31.82 -34.43 -14.06
C LEU A 37 32.64 -33.27 -14.65
N LEU A 38 33.86 -33.05 -14.17
CA LEU A 38 34.74 -32.00 -14.67
C LEU A 38 35.33 -32.36 -16.05
N SER A 39 35.56 -33.64 -16.32
CA SER A 39 36.04 -34.14 -17.62
C SER A 39 34.98 -34.05 -18.74
N GLN A 40 33.70 -33.90 -18.40
CA GLN A 40 32.61 -33.67 -19.36
C GLN A 40 32.45 -32.20 -19.77
N ILE A 41 33.16 -31.28 -19.12
CA ILE A 41 33.20 -29.87 -19.51
C ILE A 41 34.30 -29.74 -20.58
N ASP A 42 34.05 -30.34 -21.73
CA ASP A 42 34.81 -30.07 -22.94
C ASP A 42 34.51 -28.62 -23.36
N VAL A 43 35.48 -27.73 -23.17
CA VAL A 43 35.46 -26.33 -23.61
C VAL A 43 35.69 -26.29 -25.13
N SER A 44 34.88 -27.03 -25.86
CA SER A 44 34.88 -27.04 -27.32
C SER A 44 33.76 -26.15 -27.84
N GLU A 45 34.15 -24.89 -28.08
CA GLU A 45 33.95 -24.28 -29.40
C GLU A 45 32.50 -24.23 -29.95
N THR A 46 31.52 -23.96 -29.09
CA THR A 46 30.14 -23.61 -29.51
C THR A 46 29.66 -22.32 -28.84
N ARG A 47 30.37 -21.23 -29.10
CA ARG A 47 29.71 -19.91 -29.21
C ARG A 47 29.90 -19.41 -30.63
N THR A 48 29.15 -20.04 -31.53
CA THR A 48 28.87 -19.52 -32.86
C THR A 48 28.52 -18.05 -32.76
N ALA A 49 29.27 -17.27 -33.54
CA ALA A 49 29.18 -15.83 -33.73
C ALA A 49 27.77 -15.37 -34.14
N ARG A 50 26.87 -15.21 -33.17
CA ARG A 50 25.63 -14.45 -33.32
C ARG A 50 25.44 -13.62 -32.06
N SER A 51 25.58 -12.30 -32.23
CA SER A 51 25.56 -11.26 -31.20
C SER A 51 26.92 -10.94 -30.55
N ALA A 52 27.79 -10.27 -31.31
CA ALA A 52 28.96 -9.58 -30.79
C ALA A 52 28.73 -8.06 -30.88
N ALA A 53 27.68 -7.56 -30.24
CA ALA A 53 27.82 -6.22 -29.67
C ALA A 53 28.82 -6.36 -28.50
N PRO A 54 29.91 -5.59 -28.42
CA PRO A 54 30.82 -5.63 -27.28
C PRO A 54 30.02 -5.61 -25.97
N PRO A 55 30.45 -6.37 -24.94
CA PRO A 55 29.73 -6.46 -23.66
C PRO A 55 29.42 -5.09 -23.04
N GLN A 56 30.16 -4.05 -23.41
CA GLN A 56 29.89 -2.65 -23.04
C GLN A 56 28.60 -2.08 -23.67
N GLN A 57 28.31 -2.36 -24.95
CA GLN A 57 27.06 -1.93 -25.60
C GLN A 57 25.83 -2.60 -24.98
N LEU A 58 25.95 -3.89 -24.63
CA LEU A 58 24.86 -4.61 -23.96
C LEU A 58 24.58 -4.02 -22.57
N VAL A 59 25.62 -3.64 -21.82
CA VAL A 59 25.49 -2.99 -20.51
C VAL A 59 24.88 -1.59 -20.64
N GLU A 60 25.24 -0.82 -21.66
CA GLU A 60 24.63 0.47 -21.94
C GLU A 60 23.16 0.35 -22.31
N GLU A 61 22.80 -0.61 -23.17
CA GLU A 61 21.42 -0.89 -23.55
C GLU A 61 20.56 -1.26 -22.34
N ILE A 62 21.04 -2.17 -21.48
CA ILE A 62 20.36 -2.56 -20.23
C ILE A 62 20.19 -1.35 -19.29
N LYS A 63 21.20 -0.49 -19.16
CA LYS A 63 21.10 0.73 -18.34
C LYS A 63 20.04 1.68 -18.89
N THR A 64 20.03 1.88 -20.20
CA THR A 64 19.05 2.76 -20.84
C THR A 64 17.63 2.22 -20.69
N GLU A 65 17.43 0.92 -20.87
CA GLU A 65 16.14 0.27 -20.66
C GLU A 65 15.69 0.38 -19.19
N ASN A 66 16.60 0.15 -18.24
CA ASN A 66 16.27 0.27 -16.82
C ASN A 66 15.90 1.70 -16.41
N LEU A 67 16.58 2.71 -16.96
CA LEU A 67 16.24 4.12 -16.76
C LEU A 67 14.87 4.46 -17.34
N GLN A 68 14.55 3.95 -18.54
CA GLN A 68 13.24 4.14 -19.16
C GLN A 68 12.13 3.47 -18.35
N GLN A 69 12.34 2.24 -17.90
CA GLN A 69 11.40 1.54 -17.04
C GLN A 69 11.19 2.27 -15.71
N GLN A 70 12.25 2.76 -15.07
CA GLN A 70 12.13 3.57 -13.85
C GLN A 70 11.36 4.88 -14.10
N ALA A 71 11.60 5.56 -15.22
CA ALA A 71 10.88 6.79 -15.56
C ALA A 71 9.38 6.53 -15.77
N GLU A 72 9.01 5.42 -16.39
CA GLU A 72 7.61 5.05 -16.60
C GLU A 72 6.92 4.68 -15.28
N VAL A 73 7.59 3.88 -14.43
CA VAL A 73 7.08 3.57 -13.08
C VAL A 73 6.91 4.86 -12.27
N ALA A 74 7.87 5.77 -12.29
CA ALA A 74 7.78 7.04 -11.58
C ALA A 74 6.61 7.90 -12.06
N ARG A 75 6.36 7.95 -13.38
CA ARG A 75 5.18 8.63 -13.94
C ARG A 75 3.87 8.00 -13.47
N GLN A 76 3.80 6.67 -13.49
CA GLN A 76 2.60 5.95 -13.08
C GLN A 76 2.29 6.17 -11.58
N VAL A 77 3.33 6.17 -10.74
CA VAL A 77 3.20 6.47 -9.30
C VAL A 77 2.74 7.90 -9.07
N GLU A 78 3.29 8.88 -9.79
CA GLU A 78 2.85 10.28 -9.62
C GLU A 78 1.41 10.47 -10.09
N LEU A 79 1.00 9.83 -11.18
CA LEU A 79 -0.39 9.87 -11.65
C LEU A 79 -1.37 9.27 -10.62
N ASP A 80 -1.03 8.10 -10.07
CA ASP A 80 -1.83 7.47 -9.00
C ASP A 80 -1.90 8.36 -7.75
N ARG A 81 -0.78 8.97 -7.36
CA ARG A 81 -0.73 9.90 -6.22
C ARG A 81 -1.66 11.09 -6.44
N GLN A 82 -1.64 11.69 -7.62
CA GLN A 82 -2.51 12.81 -7.96
C GLN A 82 -3.99 12.41 -7.96
N GLN A 83 -4.34 11.26 -8.54
CA GLN A 83 -5.72 10.77 -8.53
C GLN A 83 -6.22 10.49 -7.11
N LYS A 84 -5.38 9.89 -6.25
CA LYS A 84 -5.70 9.65 -4.84
C LYS A 84 -5.91 10.95 -4.07
N GLN A 85 -5.08 11.97 -4.31
CA GLN A 85 -5.24 13.29 -3.69
C GLN A 85 -6.56 13.94 -4.12
N GLN A 86 -6.85 13.98 -5.42
CA GLN A 86 -8.10 14.54 -5.94
C GLN A 86 -9.33 13.83 -5.37
N ARG A 87 -9.32 12.49 -5.33
CA ARG A 87 -10.40 11.70 -4.73
C ARG A 87 -10.59 12.06 -3.26
N ARG A 88 -9.49 12.13 -2.48
CA ARG A 88 -9.55 12.48 -1.05
C ARG A 88 -10.12 13.88 -0.84
N GLU A 89 -9.73 14.84 -1.67
CA GLU A 89 -10.26 16.21 -1.61
C GLU A 89 -11.75 16.25 -1.95
N GLN A 90 -12.18 15.54 -2.99
CA GLN A 90 -13.60 15.43 -3.35
C GLN A 90 -14.43 14.80 -2.24
N LEU A 91 -13.93 13.74 -1.59
CA LEU A 91 -14.60 13.12 -0.44
C LEU A 91 -14.68 14.10 0.73
N LYS A 92 -13.59 14.82 1.02
CA LYS A 92 -13.58 15.84 2.08
C LYS A 92 -14.59 16.95 1.82
N GLN A 93 -14.69 17.43 0.57
CA GLN A 93 -15.67 18.44 0.19
C GLN A 93 -17.12 17.94 0.33
N GLN A 94 -17.39 16.71 -0.10
CA GLN A 94 -18.71 16.08 0.05
C GLN A 94 -19.09 15.95 1.53
N ARG A 95 -18.19 15.38 2.36
CA ARG A 95 -18.41 15.27 3.82
C ARG A 95 -18.66 16.64 4.44
N ARG A 96 -17.88 17.65 4.06
CA ARG A 96 -18.05 19.02 4.59
C ARG A 96 -19.38 19.65 4.17
N ALA A 97 -19.87 19.37 2.96
CA ALA A 97 -21.17 19.86 2.50
C ALA A 97 -22.33 19.19 3.25
N GLU A 98 -22.26 17.88 3.48
CA GLU A 98 -23.23 17.14 4.30
C GLU A 98 -23.24 17.64 5.75
N LEU A 99 -22.06 17.84 6.33
CA LEU A 99 -21.87 18.43 7.64
C LEU A 99 -22.41 19.86 7.70
N ALA A 100 -22.28 20.66 6.65
CA ALA A 100 -22.84 22.01 6.61
C ALA A 100 -24.37 22.00 6.76
N ALA A 101 -25.06 21.10 6.06
CA ALA A 101 -26.51 20.96 6.21
C ALA A 101 -26.90 20.51 7.63
N GLN A 102 -26.17 19.56 8.21
CA GLN A 102 -26.39 19.11 9.58
C GLN A 102 -26.11 20.23 10.61
N ALA A 103 -25.04 21.00 10.39
CA ALA A 103 -24.64 22.14 11.21
C ALA A 103 -25.70 23.23 11.20
N GLU A 104 -26.25 23.57 10.03
CA GLU A 104 -27.37 24.52 9.94
C GLU A 104 -28.59 24.07 10.74
N GLN A 105 -28.94 22.77 10.66
CA GLN A 105 -30.06 22.22 11.41
C GLN A 105 -29.77 22.22 12.92
N TRP A 106 -28.56 21.81 13.32
CA TRP A 106 -28.13 21.80 14.71
C TRP A 106 -28.14 23.21 15.30
N LEU A 107 -27.62 24.21 14.58
CA LEU A 107 -27.66 25.62 15.00
C LEU A 107 -29.08 26.15 15.17
N LYS A 108 -30.04 25.73 14.34
CA LYS A 108 -31.45 26.10 14.49
C LYS A 108 -32.07 25.48 15.75
N SER A 109 -31.64 24.28 16.14
CA SER A 109 -32.09 23.63 17.38
C SER A 109 -31.32 24.09 18.62
N LEU A 110 -30.15 24.70 18.44
CA LEU A 110 -29.27 25.11 19.54
C LEU A 110 -29.92 26.22 20.35
N GLN A 111 -30.12 25.98 21.65
CA GLN A 111 -30.70 26.97 22.54
C GLN A 111 -29.62 27.92 23.07
N PRO A 112 -29.69 29.24 22.82
CA PRO A 112 -28.63 30.18 23.21
C PRO A 112 -28.38 30.27 24.73
N LYS A 113 -29.39 29.92 25.54
CA LYS A 113 -29.30 29.97 27.02
C LYS A 113 -28.90 28.63 27.64
N SER A 114 -28.71 27.57 26.86
CA SER A 114 -28.22 26.30 27.38
C SER A 114 -26.72 26.40 27.67
N SER A 115 -26.18 25.44 28.43
CA SER A 115 -24.75 25.35 28.68
C SER A 115 -23.97 25.15 27.38
N GLU A 116 -24.48 24.30 26.49
CA GLU A 116 -23.89 24.03 25.16
C GLU A 116 -23.96 25.26 24.25
N GLY A 117 -25.08 26.00 24.25
CA GLY A 117 -25.22 27.23 23.46
C GLY A 117 -24.23 28.31 23.88
N ARG A 118 -24.03 28.51 25.19
CA ARG A 118 -23.03 29.47 25.69
C ARG A 118 -21.61 29.06 25.34
N TRP A 119 -21.27 27.79 25.57
CA TRP A 119 -19.95 27.26 25.22
C TRP A 119 -19.68 27.36 23.71
N PHE A 120 -20.67 27.05 22.88
CA PHE A 120 -20.54 27.12 21.43
C PHE A 120 -20.32 28.55 20.93
N GLU A 121 -20.95 29.56 21.54
CA GLU A 121 -20.71 30.96 21.19
C GLU A 121 -19.26 31.38 21.48
N GLU A 122 -18.69 30.97 22.62
CA GLU A 122 -17.26 31.20 22.93
C GLU A 122 -16.34 30.47 21.94
N PHE A 123 -16.68 29.23 21.59
CA PHE A 123 -15.97 28.45 20.59
C PHE A 123 -16.00 29.12 19.21
N ALA A 124 -17.18 29.55 18.76
CA ALA A 124 -17.39 30.16 17.46
C ALA A 124 -16.74 31.55 17.31
N CYS A 125 -16.38 32.23 18.40
CA CYS A 125 -15.69 33.53 18.34
C CYS A 125 -14.34 33.48 17.59
N HIS A 126 -13.71 32.31 17.52
CA HIS A 126 -12.43 32.12 16.83
C HIS A 126 -12.58 31.84 15.33
N TYR A 127 -13.83 31.72 14.86
CA TYR A 127 -14.17 31.34 13.50
C TYR A 127 -14.74 32.52 12.72
N SER A 128 -14.62 32.43 11.39
CA SER A 128 -15.18 33.40 10.46
C SER A 128 -16.72 33.45 10.52
N SER A 129 -17.33 32.32 10.89
CA SER A 129 -18.78 32.20 11.04
C SER A 129 -19.18 31.11 12.04
N ARG A 130 -20.38 31.24 12.63
CA ARG A 130 -20.98 30.19 13.48
C ARG A 130 -21.23 28.89 12.72
N LEU A 131 -21.49 28.96 11.41
CA LEU A 131 -21.66 27.76 10.59
C LEU A 131 -20.35 26.98 10.46
N GLU A 132 -19.23 27.67 10.25
CA GLU A 132 -17.91 27.04 10.15
C GLU A 132 -17.51 26.36 11.46
N ALA A 133 -17.73 27.03 12.60
CA ALA A 133 -17.53 26.43 13.91
C ALA A 133 -18.43 25.18 14.12
N ALA A 134 -19.70 25.25 13.73
CA ALA A 134 -20.62 24.12 13.89
C ALA A 134 -20.22 22.91 13.02
N ILE A 135 -19.70 23.15 11.82
CA ILE A 135 -19.16 22.08 10.96
C ILE A 135 -17.99 21.37 11.65
N ASP A 136 -17.01 22.13 12.16
CA ASP A 136 -15.84 21.57 12.84
C ASP A 136 -16.22 20.84 14.14
N TYR A 137 -17.17 21.37 14.91
CA TYR A 137 -17.68 20.72 16.11
C TYR A 137 -18.35 19.37 15.78
N LEU A 138 -19.23 19.33 14.77
CA LEU A 138 -19.89 18.10 14.35
C LEU A 138 -18.89 17.10 13.74
N GLU A 139 -17.89 17.56 13.01
CA GLU A 139 -16.81 16.70 12.51
C GLU A 139 -16.04 16.05 13.67
N ALA A 140 -15.66 16.83 14.68
CA ALA A 140 -14.98 16.32 15.86
C ALA A 140 -15.83 15.31 16.65
N LEU A 141 -17.14 15.56 16.78
CA LEU A 141 -18.05 14.62 17.43
C LEU A 141 -18.13 13.27 16.69
N GLN A 142 -18.16 13.29 15.36
CA GLN A 142 -18.18 12.06 14.56
C GLN A 142 -16.86 11.27 14.69
N ASP A 143 -15.73 11.95 14.82
CA ASP A 143 -14.43 11.31 14.99
C ASP A 143 -14.27 10.73 16.42
N ILE A 144 -14.94 11.30 17.42
CA ILE A 144 -14.94 10.83 18.83
C ILE A 144 -15.91 9.66 19.04
N THR A 145 -16.96 9.53 18.23
CA THR A 145 -17.80 8.33 18.21
C THR A 145 -17.21 7.35 17.20
N PRO A 146 -16.27 6.46 17.57
CA PRO A 146 -15.92 5.37 16.67
C PRO A 146 -17.22 4.62 16.39
N SER A 147 -17.60 4.55 15.11
CA SER A 147 -18.65 3.66 14.64
C SER A 147 -18.38 2.31 15.30
N SER A 148 -19.20 1.96 16.30
CA SER A 148 -19.14 0.65 16.93
C SER A 148 -19.70 -0.33 15.92
N ASP A 149 -18.83 -0.77 15.02
CA ASP A 149 -18.99 -2.00 14.23
C ASP A 149 -18.43 -3.19 15.02
#